data_AF-A0A6H5H135-F1
#
_entry.id   AF-A0A6H5H135-F1
#
_cell.length_a   1.000
_cell.length_b   1.000
_cell.length_c   1.000
_cell.angle_alpha   90.00
_cell.angle_beta   90.00
_cell.angle_gamma   90.00
#
_symmetry.space_group_name_H-M   'P 1'
#
loop_
_entity.id
_entity.type
_entity.pdbx_description
1 polymer ?
#
loop_
_entity_poly.entity_id
_entity_poly.type
_entity_poly.pdbx_seq_one_letter_code
_entity_poly.pdbx_strand_id
1 'polypeptide(L)'
;MTAAQDKQEALLTQALAIVKDHAFEMKLHLDKGKLMDALKPASAMLVELRTSLLSPKSYYELYMAISDQLRHLELYLLDEFQKGRKVADLYEKVQYFGNIVPRLYLLITVGLIYMKTNPSLKQSLMKDLVEMCRGVQHPLRGLFLRNYLLQCVRNILPDTPEDVNGQGKVIDSKGRAIAWCCPE
;
A
#
# COMPACT_ATOMS: atom_id res chain seq x y z
N MET A 1 13.09 22.00 -26.39
CA MET A 1 12.27 20.98 -25.72
C MET A 1 11.51 20.25 -26.82
N THR A 2 11.55 18.92 -26.84
CA THR A 2 11.04 18.12 -27.97
C THR A 2 9.55 17.83 -27.80
N ALA A 3 8.78 17.74 -28.90
CA ALA A 3 7.34 17.47 -28.86
C ALA A 3 6.95 16.18 -28.09
N ALA A 4 7.88 15.24 -27.95
CA ALA A 4 7.70 14.03 -27.15
C ALA A 4 7.66 14.33 -25.63
N GLN A 5 8.40 15.34 -25.19
CA GLN A 5 8.48 15.78 -23.80
C GLN A 5 7.19 16.52 -23.41
N ASP A 6 6.71 17.42 -24.27
CA ASP A 6 5.45 18.15 -24.05
C ASP A 6 4.24 17.18 -24.00
N LYS A 7 4.25 16.13 -24.84
CA LYS A 7 3.21 15.09 -24.80
C LYS A 7 3.22 14.30 -23.49
N GLN A 8 4.40 13.98 -22.95
CA GLN A 8 4.53 13.29 -21.66
C GLN A 8 4.03 14.17 -20.50
N GLU A 9 4.36 15.46 -20.53
CA GLU A 9 3.92 16.43 -19.53
C GLU A 9 2.40 16.63 -19.57
N ALA A 10 1.79 16.66 -20.76
CA ALA A 10 0.34 16.71 -20.91
C ALA A 10 -0.35 15.46 -20.34
N LEU A 11 0.15 14.27 -20.65
CA LEU A 11 -0.38 13.00 -20.10
C LEU A 11 -0.28 12.96 -18.57
N LEU A 12 0.86 13.38 -18.03
CA LEU A 12 1.07 13.43 -16.58
C LEU A 12 0.11 14.43 -15.93
N THR A 13 -0.03 15.63 -16.50
CA THR A 13 -0.92 16.66 -15.98
C THR A 13 -2.37 16.19 -15.94
N GLN A 14 -2.82 15.49 -16.99
CA GLN A 14 -4.16 14.91 -17.04
C GLN A 14 -4.36 13.86 -15.95
N ALA A 15 -3.42 12.92 -15.79
CA ALA A 15 -3.49 11.90 -14.74
C ALA A 15 -3.49 12.53 -13.34
N LEU A 16 -2.65 13.54 -13.10
CA LEU A 16 -2.60 14.26 -11.83
C LEU A 16 -3.88 15.05 -11.53
N ALA A 17 -4.54 15.60 -12.54
CA ALA A 17 -5.84 16.26 -12.37
C ALA A 17 -6.89 15.25 -11.90
N ILE A 18 -6.98 14.08 -12.56
CA ILE A 18 -7.88 12.99 -12.17
C ILE A 18 -7.60 12.53 -10.73
N VAL A 19 -6.31 12.39 -10.37
CA VAL A 19 -5.91 12.02 -9.00
C VAL A 19 -6.38 13.07 -7.98
N LYS A 20 -6.23 14.36 -8.28
CA LYS A 20 -6.67 15.44 -7.38
C LYS A 20 -8.18 15.44 -7.18
N ASP A 21 -8.95 15.27 -8.25
CA ASP A 21 -10.41 15.28 -8.19
C ASP A 21 -10.94 14.12 -7.33
N HIS A 22 -10.46 12.90 -7.60
CA HIS A 22 -10.85 11.72 -6.82
C HIS A 22 -10.31 11.78 -5.37
N ALA A 23 -9.13 12.35 -5.15
CA ALA A 23 -8.60 12.52 -3.79
C ALA A 23 -9.44 13.51 -2.98
N PHE A 24 -9.94 14.57 -3.61
CA PHE A 24 -10.85 15.51 -2.97
C PHE A 24 -12.17 14.82 -2.59
N GLU A 25 -12.77 14.07 -3.52
CA GLU A 25 -14.00 13.31 -3.24
C GLU A 25 -13.81 12.25 -2.14
N MET A 26 -12.66 11.56 -2.14
CA MET A 26 -12.29 10.63 -1.08
C MET A 26 -12.27 11.34 0.28
N LYS A 27 -11.55 12.46 0.42
CA LYS A 27 -11.46 13.23 1.68
C LYS A 27 -12.84 13.68 2.15
N LEU A 28 -13.68 14.17 1.24
CA LEU A 28 -15.05 14.58 1.55
C LEU A 28 -15.90 13.43 2.12
N HIS A 29 -15.75 12.21 1.59
CA HIS A 29 -16.45 11.05 2.13
C HIS A 29 -15.89 10.60 3.49
N LEU A 30 -14.58 10.71 3.70
CA LEU A 30 -13.93 10.43 4.99
C LEU A 30 -14.42 11.40 6.08
N ASP A 31 -14.51 12.70 5.77
CA ASP A 31 -15.00 13.72 6.71
C ASP A 31 -16.46 13.45 7.14
N LYS A 32 -17.26 12.86 6.24
CA LYS A 32 -18.64 12.44 6.52
C LYS A 32 -18.76 11.11 7.26
N GLY A 33 -17.65 10.43 7.58
CA GLY A 33 -17.65 9.12 8.22
C GLY A 33 -18.02 7.96 7.29
N LYS A 34 -18.09 8.18 5.97
CA LYS A 34 -18.54 7.18 4.98
C LYS A 34 -17.35 6.47 4.35
N LEU A 35 -16.66 5.64 5.13
CA LEU A 35 -15.46 4.93 4.68
C LEU A 35 -15.67 4.09 3.41
N MET A 36 -16.79 3.35 3.34
CA MET A 36 -17.08 2.48 2.19
C MET A 36 -17.25 3.27 0.89
N ASP A 37 -17.86 4.45 0.97
CA ASP A 37 -18.03 5.33 -0.19
C ASP A 37 -16.72 6.04 -0.54
N ALA A 38 -15.83 6.28 0.43
CA ALA A 38 -14.49 6.82 0.19
C ALA A 38 -13.55 5.84 -0.54
N LEU A 39 -13.75 4.52 -0.40
CA LEU A 39 -12.93 3.51 -1.09
C LEU A 39 -13.15 3.50 -2.61
N LYS A 40 -14.34 3.89 -3.09
CA LYS A 40 -14.64 3.98 -4.53
C LYS A 40 -13.77 5.02 -5.25
N PRO A 41 -13.74 6.31 -4.84
CA PRO A 41 -12.85 7.30 -5.44
C PRO A 41 -11.38 6.99 -5.16
N ALA A 42 -11.03 6.39 -4.01
CA ALA A 42 -9.65 5.93 -3.77
C ALA A 42 -9.21 4.87 -4.80
N SER A 43 -10.08 3.90 -5.10
CA SER A 43 -9.83 2.88 -6.13
C SER A 43 -9.75 3.50 -7.52
N ALA A 44 -10.63 4.46 -7.85
CA ALA A 44 -10.61 5.18 -9.12
C ALA A 44 -9.31 5.98 -9.31
N MET A 45 -8.84 6.68 -8.28
CA MET A 45 -7.52 7.34 -8.27
C MET A 45 -6.38 6.36 -8.57
N LEU A 46 -6.43 5.16 -7.98
CA LEU A 46 -5.41 4.12 -8.17
C LEU A 46 -5.45 3.46 -9.55
N VAL A 47 -6.55 3.58 -10.30
CA VAL A 47 -6.63 3.08 -11.68
C VAL A 47 -5.62 3.81 -12.58
N GLU A 48 -5.26 5.06 -12.28
CA GLU A 48 -4.25 5.82 -13.04
C GLU A 48 -2.87 5.15 -13.04
N LEU A 49 -2.52 4.40 -11.98
CA LEU A 49 -1.28 3.61 -11.91
C LEU A 49 -1.26 2.41 -12.87
N ARG A 50 -2.39 2.12 -13.54
CA ARG A 50 -2.45 1.10 -14.59
C ARG A 50 -2.00 1.62 -15.95
N THR A 51 -1.65 2.90 -16.09
CA THR A 51 -1.10 3.40 -17.35
C THR A 51 0.25 2.74 -17.66
N SER A 52 0.50 2.50 -18.96
CA SER A 52 1.83 2.13 -19.49
C SER A 52 2.38 3.21 -20.43
N LEU A 53 1.70 4.35 -20.53
CA LEU A 53 2.05 5.41 -21.49
C LEU A 53 3.06 6.41 -20.93
N LEU A 54 3.24 6.42 -19.61
CA LEU A 54 4.14 7.33 -18.93
C LEU A 54 5.58 6.81 -18.91
N SER A 55 6.52 7.74 -19.08
CA SER A 55 7.94 7.48 -18.82
C SER A 55 8.15 7.11 -17.34
N PRO A 56 9.22 6.37 -16.98
CA PRO A 56 9.50 6.03 -15.59
C PRO A 56 9.57 7.23 -14.65
N LYS A 57 10.06 8.38 -15.14
CA LYS A 57 10.12 9.64 -14.38
C LYS A 57 8.72 10.19 -14.10
N SER A 58 7.89 10.33 -15.14
CA SER A 58 6.51 10.82 -14.99
C SER A 58 5.66 9.86 -14.15
N TYR A 59 5.86 8.55 -14.30
CA TYR A 59 5.19 7.54 -13.48
C TYR A 59 5.59 7.66 -11.99
N TYR A 60 6.87 7.94 -11.69
CA TYR A 60 7.32 8.19 -10.33
C TYR A 60 6.61 9.40 -9.70
N GLU A 61 6.46 10.49 -10.44
CA GLU A 61 5.75 11.69 -9.96
C GLU A 61 4.27 11.40 -9.67
N LEU A 62 3.59 10.67 -10.56
CA LEU A 62 2.22 10.21 -10.33
C LEU A 62 2.12 9.28 -9.10
N TYR A 63 3.05 8.34 -8.97
CA TYR A 63 3.13 7.43 -7.82
C TYR A 63 3.30 8.19 -6.50
N MET A 64 4.15 9.20 -6.46
CA MET A 64 4.37 10.01 -5.26
C MET A 64 3.11 10.80 -4.88
N ALA A 65 2.42 11.38 -5.87
CA ALA A 65 1.17 12.10 -5.64
C ALA A 65 0.08 11.19 -5.04
N ILE A 66 -0.11 9.99 -5.60
CA ILE A 66 -1.10 9.02 -5.10
C ILE A 66 -0.71 8.49 -3.72
N SER A 67 0.58 8.17 -3.51
CA SER A 67 1.07 7.67 -2.22
C SER A 67 0.82 8.66 -1.08
N ASP A 68 0.95 9.96 -1.35
CA ASP A 68 0.63 11.00 -0.38
C ASP A 68 -0.88 11.01 -0.05
N GLN A 69 -1.75 10.85 -1.06
CA GLN A 69 -3.19 10.73 -0.82
C GLN A 69 -3.57 9.47 -0.04
N LEU A 70 -2.94 8.33 -0.31
CA LEU A 70 -3.14 7.11 0.46
C LEU A 70 -2.71 7.26 1.92
N ARG A 71 -1.72 8.10 2.22
CA ARG A 71 -1.30 8.35 3.60
C ARG A 71 -2.35 9.11 4.41
N HIS A 72 -3.13 9.99 3.77
CA HIS A 72 -4.30 10.57 4.43
C HIS A 72 -5.35 9.50 4.80
N LEU A 73 -5.58 8.54 3.89
CA LEU A 73 -6.47 7.40 4.17
C LEU A 73 -5.92 6.52 5.30
N GLU A 74 -4.62 6.24 5.32
CA GLU A 74 -3.97 5.47 6.40
C GLU A 74 -4.20 6.14 7.77
N LEU A 75 -3.93 7.45 7.87
CA LEU A 75 -4.07 8.19 9.13
C LEU A 75 -5.52 8.21 9.62
N TYR A 76 -6.48 8.40 8.70
CA TYR A 76 -7.90 8.33 9.04
C TYR A 76 -8.28 6.95 9.57
N LEU A 77 -7.86 5.88 8.89
CA LEU A 77 -8.13 4.51 9.33
C LEU A 77 -7.52 4.24 10.70
N LEU A 78 -6.30 4.71 10.96
CA LEU A 78 -5.65 4.53 12.26
C LEU A 78 -6.44 5.19 13.39
N ASP A 79 -6.93 6.42 13.19
CA ASP A 79 -7.75 7.15 14.16
C ASP A 79 -9.10 6.44 14.41
N GLU A 80 -9.76 5.95 13.36
CA GLU A 80 -11.01 5.20 13.49
C GLU A 80 -10.86 3.87 14.23
N PHE A 81 -9.73 3.16 14.01
CA PHE A 81 -9.39 1.95 14.74
C PHE A 81 -9.10 2.23 16.22
N GLN A 82 -8.41 3.33 16.54
CA GLN A 82 -8.15 3.75 17.93
C GLN A 82 -9.42 4.12 18.69
N LYS A 83 -10.42 4.71 17.99
CA LYS A 83 -11.76 4.98 18.55
C LYS A 83 -12.58 3.71 18.80
N GLY A 84 -12.04 2.52 18.53
CA GLY A 84 -12.70 1.24 18.79
C GLY A 84 -13.78 0.87 17.78
N ARG A 85 -13.89 1.60 16.66
CA ARG A 85 -14.72 1.14 15.55
C ARG A 85 -14.03 -0.07 14.95
N LYS A 86 -14.57 -1.25 15.25
CA LYS A 86 -14.16 -2.49 14.60
C LYS A 86 -14.55 -2.37 13.14
N VAL A 87 -13.60 -1.94 12.30
CA VAL A 87 -13.73 -2.08 10.84
C VAL A 87 -13.48 -3.54 10.47
N ALA A 88 -14.15 -4.44 11.19
CA ALA A 88 -14.20 -5.86 10.86
C ALA A 88 -14.65 -5.97 9.41
N ASP A 89 -13.99 -6.84 8.67
CA ASP A 89 -14.25 -7.10 7.26
C ASP A 89 -13.75 -6.01 6.29
N LEU A 90 -13.01 -4.98 6.71
CA LEU A 90 -12.43 -4.03 5.73
C LEU A 90 -11.46 -4.73 4.78
N TYR A 91 -10.65 -5.64 5.33
CA TYR A 91 -9.68 -6.41 4.56
C TYR A 91 -10.37 -7.24 3.48
N GLU A 92 -11.49 -7.91 3.81
CA GLU A 92 -12.31 -8.67 2.87
C GLU A 92 -13.03 -7.76 1.87
N LYS A 93 -13.58 -6.64 2.33
CA LYS A 93 -14.30 -5.68 1.48
C LYS A 93 -13.42 -5.11 0.38
N VAL A 94 -12.16 -4.84 0.67
CA VAL A 94 -11.19 -4.36 -0.32
C VAL A 94 -10.85 -5.47 -1.35
N GLN A 95 -10.97 -6.75 -1.02
CA GLN A 95 -10.68 -7.83 -1.96
C GLN A 95 -11.69 -7.93 -3.11
N TYR A 96 -12.92 -7.43 -2.94
CA TYR A 96 -13.94 -7.42 -4.01
C TYR A 96 -13.64 -6.43 -5.15
N PHE A 97 -12.64 -5.54 -5.01
CA PHE A 97 -12.25 -4.67 -6.12
C PHE A 97 -11.62 -5.50 -7.26
N GLY A 98 -12.24 -5.45 -8.44
CA GLY A 98 -11.83 -6.29 -9.58
C GLY A 98 -10.46 -5.93 -10.19
N ASN A 99 -10.01 -4.69 -10.05
CA ASN A 99 -8.72 -4.26 -10.59
C ASN A 99 -7.59 -4.61 -9.61
N ILE A 100 -6.65 -5.48 -10.05
CA ILE A 100 -5.56 -5.98 -9.21
C ILE A 100 -4.67 -4.87 -8.64
N VAL A 101 -4.33 -3.83 -9.41
CA VAL A 101 -3.44 -2.76 -8.95
C VAL A 101 -4.11 -1.94 -7.83
N PRO A 102 -5.28 -1.29 -8.03
CA PRO A 102 -6.00 -0.63 -6.95
C PRO A 102 -6.24 -1.52 -5.73
N ARG A 103 -6.64 -2.77 -5.95
CA ARG A 103 -6.90 -3.73 -4.87
C ARG A 103 -5.68 -3.92 -3.99
N LEU A 104 -4.50 -4.17 -4.57
CA LEU A 104 -3.30 -4.45 -3.80
C LEU A 104 -2.81 -3.21 -3.03
N TYR A 105 -2.87 -2.01 -3.61
CA TYR A 105 -2.50 -0.79 -2.87
C TYR A 105 -3.40 -0.59 -1.65
N LEU A 106 -4.73 -0.67 -1.82
CA LEU A 106 -5.67 -0.56 -0.70
C LEU A 106 -5.49 -1.69 0.33
N LEU A 107 -5.23 -2.92 -0.13
CA LEU A 107 -5.02 -4.08 0.72
C LEU A 107 -3.76 -3.91 1.59
N ILE A 108 -2.69 -3.34 1.04
CA ILE A 108 -1.48 -3.00 1.77
C ILE A 108 -1.77 -1.91 2.82
N THR A 109 -2.49 -0.84 2.47
CA THR A 109 -2.84 0.24 3.40
C THR A 109 -3.69 -0.27 4.56
N VAL A 110 -4.72 -1.08 4.28
CA VAL A 110 -5.56 -1.69 5.34
C VAL A 110 -4.75 -2.71 6.14
N GLY A 111 -3.94 -3.53 5.47
CA GLY A 111 -3.12 -4.54 6.13
C GLY A 111 -2.13 -3.93 7.12
N LEU A 112 -1.52 -2.79 6.80
CA LEU A 112 -0.67 -2.02 7.70
C LEU A 112 -1.36 -1.67 9.02
N ILE A 113 -2.60 -1.18 8.97
CA ILE A 113 -3.39 -0.84 10.17
C ILE A 113 -3.76 -2.09 10.98
N TYR A 114 -4.11 -3.19 10.30
CA TYR A 114 -4.39 -4.46 10.96
C TYR A 114 -3.17 -5.03 11.68
N MET A 115 -1.98 -4.94 11.08
CA MET A 115 -0.73 -5.38 11.71
C MET A 115 -0.34 -4.50 12.91
N LYS A 116 -0.61 -3.19 12.86
CA LYS A 116 -0.40 -2.28 13.99
C LYS A 116 -1.36 -2.57 15.15
N THR A 117 -2.60 -2.94 14.85
CA THR A 117 -3.63 -3.19 15.86
C THR A 117 -3.56 -4.60 16.46
N ASN A 118 -3.21 -5.61 15.64
CA ASN A 118 -3.19 -7.02 16.02
C ASN A 118 -1.80 -7.62 15.74
N PRO A 119 -0.87 -7.63 16.71
CA PRO A 119 0.48 -8.13 16.50
C PRO A 119 0.53 -9.62 16.16
N SER A 120 -0.46 -10.41 16.59
CA SER A 120 -0.57 -11.85 16.29
C SER A 120 -0.75 -12.14 14.79
N LEU A 121 -1.40 -11.24 14.05
CA LEU A 121 -1.66 -11.40 12.61
C LEU A 121 -0.52 -10.86 11.73
N LYS A 122 0.51 -10.24 12.33
CA LYS A 122 1.58 -9.57 11.59
C LYS A 122 2.30 -10.50 10.62
N GLN A 123 2.68 -11.69 11.07
CA GLN A 123 3.46 -12.62 10.24
C GLN A 123 2.62 -13.24 9.12
N SER A 124 1.36 -13.63 9.40
CA SER A 124 0.47 -14.22 8.39
C SER A 124 0.09 -13.19 7.33
N LEU A 125 -0.27 -11.97 7.74
CA LEU A 125 -0.67 -10.92 6.81
C LEU A 125 0.50 -10.44 5.95
N MET A 126 1.70 -10.34 6.50
CA MET A 126 2.89 -9.97 5.74
C MET A 126 3.21 -11.00 4.65
N LYS A 127 3.13 -12.31 4.99
CA LYS A 127 3.32 -13.38 4.00
C LYS A 127 2.27 -13.30 2.88
N ASP A 128 1.00 -13.15 3.25
CA ASP A 128 -0.11 -13.01 2.30
C ASP A 128 0.07 -11.80 1.37
N LEU A 129 0.38 -10.61 1.92
CA LEU A 129 0.63 -9.41 1.11
C LEU A 129 1.79 -9.60 0.11
N VAL A 130 2.87 -10.29 0.51
CA VAL A 130 4.01 -10.59 -0.37
C VAL A 130 3.62 -11.56 -1.49
N GLU A 131 2.85 -12.60 -1.17
CA GLU A 131 2.34 -13.56 -2.14
C GLU A 131 1.38 -12.89 -3.12
N MET A 132 0.45 -12.08 -2.63
CA MET A 132 -0.52 -11.33 -3.44
C MET A 132 0.17 -10.31 -4.36
N CYS A 133 1.27 -9.69 -3.92
CA CYS A 133 2.09 -8.82 -4.77
C CYS A 133 2.78 -9.55 -5.93
N ARG A 134 2.91 -10.89 -5.90
CA ARG A 134 3.37 -11.68 -7.06
C ARG A 134 2.36 -11.68 -8.21
N GLY A 135 1.10 -11.31 -7.96
CA GLY A 135 0.08 -11.20 -9.01
C GLY A 135 0.36 -10.10 -10.06
N VAL A 136 1.23 -9.12 -9.75
CA VAL A 136 1.60 -8.05 -10.69
C VAL A 136 2.92 -8.38 -11.38
N GLN A 137 2.81 -8.90 -12.61
CA GLN A 137 3.95 -9.31 -13.43
C GLN A 137 4.59 -8.16 -14.24
N HIS A 138 3.91 -7.01 -14.35
CA HIS A 138 4.44 -5.86 -15.09
C HIS A 138 5.66 -5.25 -14.38
N PRO A 139 6.83 -5.11 -15.04
CA PRO A 139 8.09 -4.72 -14.39
C PRO A 139 8.01 -3.39 -13.63
N LEU A 140 7.53 -2.33 -14.29
CA LEU A 140 7.43 -1.00 -13.69
C LEU A 140 6.42 -0.98 -12.52
N ARG A 141 5.16 -1.38 -12.77
CA ARG A 141 4.09 -1.37 -11.76
C ARG A 141 4.40 -2.27 -10.56
N GLY A 142 4.96 -3.45 -10.82
CA GLY A 142 5.36 -4.40 -9.78
C GLY A 142 6.51 -3.87 -8.92
N LEU A 143 7.47 -3.15 -9.52
CA LEU A 143 8.54 -2.50 -8.76
C LEU A 143 8.00 -1.45 -7.80
N PHE A 144 7.13 -0.55 -8.30
CA PHE A 144 6.51 0.49 -7.48
C PHE A 144 5.60 -0.07 -6.39
N LEU A 145 4.82 -1.11 -6.70
CA LEU A 145 3.98 -1.77 -5.70
C LEU A 145 4.80 -2.42 -4.58
N ARG A 146 5.89 -3.11 -4.93
CA ARG A 146 6.81 -3.70 -3.94
C ARG A 146 7.51 -2.62 -3.12
N ASN A 147 7.89 -1.52 -3.75
CA ASN A 147 8.45 -0.37 -3.05
C ASN A 147 7.44 0.22 -2.06
N TYR A 148 6.16 0.35 -2.44
CA TYR A 148 5.11 0.79 -1.54
C TYR A 148 4.94 -0.16 -0.34
N LEU A 149 4.91 -1.48 -0.58
CA LEU A 149 4.88 -2.48 0.49
C LEU A 149 6.06 -2.34 1.45
N LEU A 150 7.28 -2.18 0.93
CA LEU A 150 8.48 -1.99 1.75
C LEU A 150 8.40 -0.71 2.59
N GLN A 151 7.89 0.39 2.03
CA GLN A 151 7.67 1.64 2.76
C GLN A 151 6.68 1.45 3.92
N CYS A 152 5.55 0.79 3.66
CA CYS A 152 4.55 0.48 4.68
C CYS A 152 5.10 -0.42 5.79
N VAL A 153 5.81 -1.49 5.42
CA VAL A 153 6.34 -2.49 6.36
C VAL A 153 7.51 -1.95 7.17
N ARG A 154 8.37 -1.09 6.61
CA ARG A 154 9.44 -0.41 7.35
C ARG A 154 8.90 0.35 8.56
N ASN A 155 7.71 0.95 8.44
CA ASN A 155 7.07 1.66 9.55
C ASN A 155 6.58 0.74 10.70
N ILE A 156 6.58 -0.60 10.51
CA ILE A 156 6.15 -1.60 11.51
C ILE A 156 7.29 -2.54 11.91
N LEU A 157 8.35 -2.65 11.12
CA LEU A 157 9.50 -3.47 11.48
C LEU A 157 10.23 -2.76 12.62
N PRO A 158 10.42 -3.41 13.78
CA PRO A 158 11.28 -2.85 14.81
C PRO A 158 12.70 -2.76 14.24
N ASP A 159 13.25 -1.54 14.18
CA ASP A 159 14.64 -1.29 13.79
C ASP A 159 15.66 -1.74 14.87
N THR A 160 15.20 -2.35 15.96
CA THR A 160 16.04 -2.89 17.04
C THR A 160 16.03 -4.42 17.06
N PRO A 161 17.20 -5.08 17.05
CA PRO A 161 17.33 -6.51 17.34
C PRO A 161 17.23 -6.80 18.85
N GLU A 162 16.22 -6.28 19.55
CA GLU A 162 16.06 -6.48 21.00
C GLU A 162 14.59 -6.69 21.37
N ASP A 163 14.19 -7.96 21.40
CA ASP A 163 13.71 -8.63 22.62
C ASP A 163 13.36 -10.08 22.29
N VAL A 164 14.39 -10.92 22.18
CA VAL A 164 14.24 -12.38 22.21
C VAL A 164 14.42 -12.83 23.65
N ASN A 165 13.52 -12.40 24.54
CA ASN A 165 13.44 -13.00 25.86
C ASN A 165 12.69 -14.34 25.75
N GLY A 166 13.48 -15.40 25.63
CA GLY A 166 13.09 -16.75 26.04
C GLY A 166 12.44 -17.63 24.97
N GLN A 167 13.25 -18.19 24.08
CA GLN A 167 13.44 -19.65 23.93
C GLN A 167 14.39 -19.97 22.76
N GLY A 168 15.53 -20.59 23.08
CA GLY A 168 16.26 -21.51 22.19
C GLY A 168 17.19 -20.91 21.11
N LYS A 169 18.49 -20.82 21.42
CA LYS A 169 19.60 -20.56 20.49
C LYS A 169 19.79 -21.71 19.47
N VAL A 170 20.22 -21.38 18.24
CA VAL A 170 21.50 -21.87 17.66
C VAL A 170 22.03 -20.85 16.63
N ILE A 171 23.30 -20.49 16.75
CA ILE A 171 24.08 -19.66 15.81
C ILE A 171 24.93 -20.58 14.91
N ASP A 172 25.01 -20.28 13.62
CA ASP A 172 25.95 -20.89 12.66
C ASP A 172 26.94 -19.82 12.11
N SER A 173 28.14 -20.32 11.80
CA SER A 173 29.50 -19.79 11.69
C SER A 173 29.75 -18.61 10.74
N LYS A 174 28.72 -17.92 10.22
CA LYS A 174 28.86 -16.76 9.31
C LYS A 174 28.06 -15.52 9.67
N GLY A 175 27.49 -15.43 10.88
CA GLY A 175 27.03 -14.15 11.44
C GLY A 175 25.92 -13.42 10.65
N ARG A 176 25.04 -14.15 9.94
CA ARG A 176 23.84 -13.55 9.33
C ARG A 176 22.59 -14.28 9.81
N ALA A 177 21.77 -13.58 10.58
CA ALA A 177 20.44 -14.00 10.95
C ALA A 177 19.52 -13.89 9.72
N ILE A 178 19.22 -15.02 9.10
CA ILE A 178 18.14 -15.13 8.11
C ILE A 178 17.11 -16.06 8.73
N ALA A 179 16.22 -15.50 9.54
CA ALA A 179 15.06 -16.22 10.08
C ALA A 179 13.92 -16.16 9.05
N TRP A 180 14.03 -16.97 7.99
CA TRP A 180 12.88 -17.39 7.21
C TRP A 180 12.57 -18.84 7.60
N CYS A 181 11.54 -18.98 8.43
CA CYS A 181 10.97 -20.25 8.86
C CYS A 181 10.30 -20.98 7.68
N CYS A 182 10.52 -22.29 7.53
CA CYS A 182 9.57 -23.26 6.97
C CYS A 182 9.96 -24.73 7.30
N PRO A 183 9.01 -25.68 7.23
CA PRO A 183 8.77 -26.70 8.26
C PRO A 183 8.91 -28.16 7.79
N GLU A 184 9.08 -29.07 8.74
CA GLU A 184 8.26 -30.28 9.01
C GLU A 184 8.73 -30.91 10.33
#